data_AF-A0A1T4PC86-F1
#
_entry.id   AF-A0A1T4PC86-F1
#
_cell.length_a   1.000
_cell.length_b   1.000
_cell.length_c   1.000
_cell.angle_alpha   90.00
_cell.angle_beta   90.00
_cell.angle_gamma   90.00
#
_symmetry.space_group_name_H-M   'P 1'
#
loop_
_entity.id
_entity.type
_entity.pdbx_description
1 polymer ?
#
loop_
_entity_poly.entity_id
_entity_poly.type
_entity_poly.pdbx_seq_one_letter_code
_entity_poly.pdbx_strand_id
1 'polypeptide(L)'
;MKLFYILVGHQQEGPLSLQEVLERNLPDETLVWCQDWAQWQPFASVKEALEMELASLQSGADPYFLSTLTERLGSFSLEELERQPHLLQQATLVWKKGMPSWVEVDKIEELRRIKERFSSERATPSTSQTDGESQREQGNEPPPIDPSFHSHRESSQGLFGEVPPSARGVKADSLWHYFTRGFTERFASFSGRARRSEFWGFVLFYYIFSRFFSFLGRGVWCTGRSIFCFPRFHTWNARIEGFFSDMMARLNGFLETFFSWMGFSALTFLDAILMLVSLLLLIPLLAVAVRRLHDAGYSGWYLLLGLIPLVGWIFLLILFCKDSVRGVNRYGVAPKYPNEA
;
A
#
# COMPACT_ATOMS: atom_id res chain seq x y z
N MET A 1 -19.64 18.33 18.85
CA MET A 1 -18.65 17.93 19.88
C MET A 1 -18.27 16.49 19.59
N LYS A 2 -16.99 16.13 19.71
CA LYS A 2 -16.58 14.72 19.68
C LYS A 2 -17.09 14.03 20.95
N LEU A 3 -17.53 12.77 20.80
CA LEU A 3 -17.93 11.92 21.92
C LEU A 3 -16.85 10.87 22.16
N PHE A 4 -16.53 10.67 23.44
CA PHE A 4 -15.51 9.73 23.89
C PHE A 4 -16.13 8.61 24.71
N TYR A 5 -15.49 7.45 24.69
CA TYR A 5 -15.80 6.30 25.51
C TYR A 5 -14.51 5.77 26.13
N ILE A 6 -14.59 5.24 27.34
CA ILE A 6 -13.45 4.71 28.09
C ILE A 6 -13.74 3.29 28.55
N LEU A 7 -12.72 2.45 28.68
CA LEU A 7 -12.83 1.08 29.16
C LEU A 7 -12.27 0.96 30.57
N VAL A 8 -13.14 0.81 31.56
CA VAL A 8 -12.77 0.62 32.97
C VAL A 8 -12.93 -0.85 33.31
N GLY A 9 -11.80 -1.58 33.37
CA GLY A 9 -11.79 -3.03 33.53
C GLY A 9 -12.41 -3.75 32.32
N HIS A 10 -13.64 -4.22 32.48
CA HIS A 10 -14.40 -4.91 31.42
C HIS A 10 -15.71 -4.20 31.04
N GLN A 11 -15.97 -2.99 31.55
CA GLN A 11 -17.15 -2.20 31.22
C GLN A 11 -16.78 -0.92 30.46
N GLN A 12 -17.59 -0.60 29.46
CA GLN A 12 -17.47 0.62 28.66
C GLN A 12 -18.30 1.73 29.31
N GLU A 13 -17.67 2.85 29.62
CA GLU A 13 -18.33 4.07 30.08
C GLU A 13 -18.39 5.13 28.97
N GLY A 14 -19.49 5.88 28.93
CA GLY A 14 -19.71 7.01 28.04
C GLY A 14 -21.18 7.15 27.60
N PRO A 15 -21.49 8.13 26.72
CA PRO A 15 -20.55 9.07 26.09
C PRO A 15 -20.06 10.14 27.05
N LEU A 16 -18.77 10.51 26.94
CA LEU A 16 -18.11 11.58 27.69
C LEU A 16 -17.69 12.72 26.76
N SER A 17 -17.59 13.93 27.30
CA SER A 17 -16.96 15.07 26.61
C SER A 17 -15.43 15.06 26.75
N LEU A 18 -14.73 15.78 25.87
CA LEU A 18 -13.25 15.88 25.91
C LEU A 18 -12.74 16.37 27.28
N GLN A 19 -13.44 17.36 27.86
CA GLN A 19 -13.10 17.92 29.16
C GLN A 19 -13.29 16.89 30.28
N GLU A 20 -14.43 16.17 30.31
CA GLU A 20 -14.68 15.10 31.28
C GLU A 20 -13.66 13.96 31.23
N VAL A 21 -13.14 13.62 30.05
CA VAL A 21 -12.11 12.57 29.91
C VAL A 21 -10.78 13.00 30.54
N LEU A 22 -10.37 14.25 30.32
CA LEU A 22 -9.11 14.78 30.87
C LEU A 22 -9.22 15.05 32.38
N GLU A 23 -10.36 15.53 32.86
CA GLU A 23 -10.62 15.77 34.30
C GLU A 23 -10.67 14.46 35.12
N ARG A 24 -10.99 13.32 34.50
CA ARG A 24 -11.09 12.01 35.18
C ARG A 24 -9.74 11.39 35.60
N ASN A 25 -8.60 11.96 35.20
CA ASN A 25 -7.25 11.50 35.56
C ASN A 25 -7.06 9.97 35.45
N LEU A 26 -7.31 9.45 34.26
CA LEU A 26 -7.34 8.00 33.99
C LEU A 26 -5.93 7.38 34.07
N PRO A 27 -5.81 6.10 34.48
CA PRO A 27 -4.57 5.34 34.35
C PRO A 27 -4.05 5.30 32.90
N ASP A 28 -2.73 5.29 32.75
CA ASP A 28 -2.04 5.32 31.43
C ASP A 28 -2.49 4.19 30.47
N GLU A 29 -2.76 3.01 31.03
CA GLU A 29 -3.20 1.79 30.32
C GLU A 29 -4.70 1.79 29.98
N THR A 30 -5.49 2.76 30.48
CA THR A 30 -6.93 2.82 30.22
C THR A 30 -7.19 3.07 28.74
N LEU A 31 -7.94 2.17 28.10
CA LEU A 31 -8.29 2.33 26.70
C LEU A 31 -9.37 3.41 26.52
N VAL A 32 -9.10 4.35 25.62
CA VAL A 32 -10.00 5.43 25.21
C VAL A 32 -10.32 5.27 23.73
N TRP A 33 -11.57 5.56 23.36
CA TRP A 33 -12.03 5.58 21.97
C TRP A 33 -12.84 6.84 21.69
N CYS A 34 -12.65 7.39 20.50
CA CYS A 34 -13.37 8.55 20.00
C CYS A 34 -14.14 8.16 18.74
N GLN A 35 -15.28 8.81 18.49
CA GLN A 35 -16.14 8.52 17.33
C GLN A 35 -15.41 8.56 15.97
N ASP A 36 -14.34 9.34 15.85
CA ASP A 36 -13.54 9.49 14.63
C ASP A 36 -12.35 8.49 14.54
N TRP A 37 -12.18 7.59 15.52
CA TRP A 37 -11.04 6.67 15.58
C TRP A 37 -11.39 5.25 15.13
N ALA A 38 -10.50 4.60 14.38
CA ALA A 38 -10.71 3.23 13.90
C ALA A 38 -10.50 2.14 14.97
N GLN A 39 -9.83 2.46 16.08
CA GLN A 39 -9.48 1.51 17.15
C GLN A 39 -9.32 2.23 18.50
N TRP A 40 -9.45 1.47 19.59
CA TRP A 40 -9.15 1.92 20.95
C TRP A 40 -7.65 2.22 21.11
N GLN A 41 -7.31 3.24 21.89
CA GLN A 41 -5.93 3.66 22.16
C GLN A 41 -5.68 3.76 23.67
N PRO A 42 -4.51 3.37 24.20
CA PRO A 42 -4.14 3.63 25.60
C PRO A 42 -4.10 5.13 25.89
N PHE A 43 -4.65 5.55 27.03
CA PHE A 43 -4.77 6.97 27.39
C PHE A 43 -3.44 7.72 27.32
N ALA A 44 -2.34 7.12 27.80
CA ALA A 44 -1.01 7.73 27.72
C ALA A 44 -0.56 8.09 26.29
N SER A 45 -0.97 7.30 25.28
CA SER A 45 -0.60 7.55 23.88
C SER A 45 -1.37 8.71 23.22
N VAL A 46 -2.50 9.12 23.81
CA VAL A 46 -3.40 10.15 23.25
C VAL A 46 -3.53 11.38 24.14
N LYS A 47 -3.10 11.33 25.41
CA LYS A 47 -3.24 12.40 26.39
C LYS A 47 -2.77 13.76 25.87
N GLU A 48 -1.54 13.87 25.37
CA GLU A 48 -0.98 15.11 24.84
C GLU A 48 -1.81 15.67 23.65
N ALA A 49 -2.30 14.79 22.77
CA ALA A 49 -3.13 15.18 21.63
C ALA A 49 -4.52 15.67 22.07
N LEU A 50 -5.10 15.08 23.11
CA LEU A 50 -6.38 15.49 23.70
C LEU A 50 -6.24 16.83 24.45
N GLU A 51 -5.14 17.03 25.18
CA GLU A 51 -4.80 18.30 25.85
C GLU A 51 -4.60 19.43 24.84
N MET A 52 -3.88 19.18 23.73
CA MET A 52 -3.77 20.13 22.61
C MET A 52 -5.12 20.42 21.94
N GLU A 53 -5.98 19.41 21.74
CA GLU A 53 -7.32 19.63 21.19
C GLU A 53 -8.17 20.50 22.13
N LEU A 54 -8.13 20.26 23.44
CA LEU A 54 -8.83 21.09 24.44
C LEU A 54 -8.32 22.52 24.45
N ALA A 55 -6.99 22.72 24.41
CA ALA A 55 -6.38 24.05 24.32
C ALA A 55 -6.81 24.79 23.03
N SER A 56 -6.90 24.10 21.88
CA SER A 56 -7.38 24.70 20.64
C SER A 56 -8.85 25.13 20.71
N LEU A 57 -9.70 24.34 21.39
CA LEU A 57 -11.11 24.64 21.61
C LEU A 57 -11.31 25.82 22.58
N GLN A 58 -10.41 26.00 23.54
CA GLN A 58 -10.41 27.15 24.46
C GLN A 58 -9.84 28.43 23.81
N SER A 59 -8.89 28.30 22.88
CA SER A 59 -8.29 29.42 22.13
C SER A 59 -9.20 29.97 21.02
N GLY A 60 -10.07 29.14 20.43
CA GLY A 60 -11.05 29.57 19.43
C GLY A 60 -10.49 29.92 18.05
N ALA A 61 -9.17 29.82 17.85
CA ALA A 61 -8.50 30.07 16.57
C ALA A 61 -8.23 28.76 15.80
N ASP A 62 -8.82 28.61 14.61
CA ASP A 62 -8.53 27.46 13.74
C ASP A 62 -7.06 27.51 13.25
N PRO A 63 -6.25 26.44 13.44
CA PRO A 63 -4.83 26.44 13.11
C PRO A 63 -4.55 26.46 11.60
N TYR A 64 -3.42 27.05 11.23
CA TYR A 64 -2.85 27.04 9.90
C TYR A 64 -1.94 25.82 9.73
N PHE A 65 -2.23 24.97 8.75
CA PHE A 65 -1.40 23.83 8.38
C PHE A 65 -0.42 24.25 7.29
N LEU A 66 0.88 24.09 7.53
CA LEU A 66 1.94 24.44 6.58
C LEU A 66 2.55 23.19 5.92
N SER A 67 2.90 23.31 4.64
CA SER A 67 3.53 22.25 3.85
C SER A 67 4.52 22.84 2.84
N THR A 68 5.63 22.14 2.63
CA THR A 68 6.43 22.28 1.41
C THR A 68 5.74 21.49 0.28
N LEU A 69 6.31 21.49 -0.93
CA LEU A 69 5.85 20.62 -2.02
C LEU A 69 6.01 19.11 -1.76
N THR A 70 6.81 18.72 -0.76
CA THR A 70 7.20 17.32 -0.51
C THR A 70 6.92 16.83 0.91
N GLU A 71 6.73 17.73 1.88
CA GLU A 71 6.69 17.43 3.31
C GLU A 71 5.76 18.40 4.06
N ARG A 72 5.03 17.90 5.07
CA ARG A 72 4.20 18.74 5.95
C ARG A 72 5.05 19.29 7.09
N LEU A 73 5.06 20.61 7.26
CA LEU A 73 5.84 21.29 8.29
C LEU A 73 5.14 21.28 9.65
N GLY A 74 3.80 21.16 9.68
CA GLY A 74 3.01 21.05 10.91
C GLY A 74 1.75 21.91 10.90
N SER A 75 1.14 22.05 12.08
CA SER A 75 0.00 22.94 12.35
C SER A 75 0.40 24.00 13.37
N PHE A 76 0.17 25.26 13.03
CA PHE A 76 0.62 26.41 13.81
C PHE A 76 -0.54 27.40 14.03
N SER A 77 -0.60 28.05 15.18
CA SER A 77 -1.51 29.19 15.38
C SER A 77 -0.98 30.42 14.64
N LEU A 78 -1.84 31.43 14.41
CA LEU A 78 -1.39 32.69 13.79
C LEU A 78 -0.31 33.37 14.63
N GLU A 79 -0.48 33.39 15.95
CA GLU A 79 0.47 33.96 16.92
C GLU A 79 1.84 33.27 16.86
N GLU A 80 1.88 31.95 16.66
CA GLU A 80 3.14 31.21 16.56
C GLU A 80 3.86 31.47 15.22
N LEU A 81 3.10 31.70 14.14
CA LEU A 81 3.66 32.12 12.85
C LEU A 81 4.18 33.57 12.86
N GLU A 82 3.60 34.45 13.69
CA GLU A 82 4.16 35.78 13.95
C GLU A 82 5.45 35.72 14.77
N ARG A 83 5.57 34.78 15.72
CA ARG A 83 6.81 34.53 16.49
C ARG A 83 7.90 33.84 15.69
N GLN A 84 7.55 32.94 14.78
CA GLN A 84 8.48 32.09 14.02
C GLN A 84 8.35 32.28 12.49
N PRO A 85 8.61 33.49 11.94
CA PRO A 85 8.38 33.79 10.53
C PRO A 85 9.31 33.03 9.56
N HIS A 86 10.34 32.34 10.06
CA HIS A 86 11.20 31.48 9.25
C HIS A 86 10.46 30.22 8.73
N LEU A 87 9.43 29.74 9.42
CA LEU A 87 8.58 28.63 8.98
C LEU A 87 7.82 28.97 7.68
N LEU A 88 7.41 30.23 7.52
CA LEU A 88 6.76 30.76 6.31
C LEU A 88 7.72 30.91 5.11
N GLN A 89 9.04 30.84 5.32
CA GLN A 89 10.01 30.81 4.22
C GLN A 89 10.24 29.39 3.68
N GLN A 90 9.99 28.36 4.49
CA GLN A 90 10.06 26.96 4.09
C GLN A 90 8.73 26.48 3.49
N ALA A 91 7.60 26.98 4.01
CA ALA A 91 6.27 26.62 3.53
C ALA A 91 5.99 27.15 2.12
N THR A 92 5.53 26.26 1.24
CA THR A 92 5.03 26.61 -0.11
C THR A 92 3.51 26.69 -0.13
N LEU A 93 2.86 25.80 0.62
CA LEU A 93 1.42 25.62 0.68
C LEU A 93 0.91 25.76 2.11
N VAL A 94 -0.30 26.29 2.24
CA VAL A 94 -1.02 26.46 3.50
C VAL A 94 -2.47 26.00 3.34
N TRP A 95 -3.03 25.47 4.42
CA TRP A 95 -4.46 25.17 4.52
C TRP A 95 -5.00 25.57 5.88
N LYS A 96 -6.25 26.04 5.91
CA LYS A 96 -7.01 26.35 7.12
C LYS A 96 -8.42 25.77 6.96
N LYS A 97 -9.01 25.36 8.08
CA LYS A 97 -10.40 24.90 8.14
C LYS A 97 -11.33 25.93 7.48
N GLY A 98 -12.18 25.46 6.56
CA GLY A 98 -13.03 26.31 5.72
C GLY A 98 -12.47 26.62 4.32
N MET A 99 -11.19 26.32 4.03
CA MET A 99 -10.64 26.42 2.68
C MET A 99 -10.92 25.16 1.85
N PRO A 100 -11.36 25.27 0.58
CA PRO A 100 -11.73 24.13 -0.26
C PRO A 100 -10.54 23.30 -0.75
N SER A 101 -9.33 23.87 -0.73
CA SER A 101 -8.08 23.23 -1.13
C SER A 101 -6.89 23.87 -0.44
N TRP A 102 -5.71 23.25 -0.54
CA TRP A 102 -4.45 23.92 -0.24
C TRP A 102 -4.27 25.14 -1.16
N VAL A 103 -3.68 26.20 -0.61
CA VAL A 103 -3.44 27.49 -1.27
C VAL A 103 -1.96 27.85 -1.07
N GLU A 104 -1.33 28.56 -2.01
CA GLU A 104 0.03 29.07 -1.81
C GLU A 104 0.08 30.10 -0.66
N VAL A 105 1.14 30.08 0.14
CA VAL A 105 1.31 31.00 1.29
C VAL A 105 1.16 32.47 0.88
N ASP A 106 1.71 32.83 -0.29
CA ASP A 106 1.70 34.20 -0.81
C ASP A 106 0.31 34.68 -1.28
N LYS A 107 -0.66 33.77 -1.43
CA LYS A 107 -2.06 34.11 -1.77
C LYS A 107 -2.91 34.42 -0.54
N ILE A 108 -2.41 34.21 0.68
CA ILE A 108 -3.07 34.61 1.93
C ILE A 108 -2.47 35.93 2.41
N GLU A 109 -3.28 36.99 2.38
CA GLU A 109 -2.87 38.36 2.71
C GLU A 109 -2.25 38.50 4.12
N GLU A 110 -2.77 37.79 5.12
CA GLU A 110 -2.22 37.76 6.48
C GLU A 110 -0.78 37.23 6.51
N LEU A 111 -0.53 36.09 5.87
CA LEU A 111 0.77 35.41 5.87
C LEU A 111 1.79 36.12 4.98
N ARG A 112 1.32 36.68 3.85
CA ARG A 112 2.11 37.55 2.96
C ARG A 112 2.70 38.74 3.73
N ARG A 113 1.89 39.43 4.55
CA ARG A 113 2.34 40.56 5.38
C ARG A 113 3.41 40.18 6.40
N ILE A 114 3.28 39.01 7.04
CA ILE A 114 4.28 38.51 8.01
C ILE A 114 5.62 38.23 7.28
N LYS A 115 5.55 37.55 6.13
CA LYS A 115 6.70 37.21 5.28
C LYS A 115 7.41 38.45 4.73
N GLU A 116 6.65 39.47 4.33
CA GLU A 116 7.18 40.76 3.85
C GLU A 116 7.82 41.59 4.95
N ARG A 117 7.20 41.68 6.14
CA ARG A 117 7.78 42.37 7.31
C ARG A 117 9.15 41.79 7.65
N PHE A 118 9.24 40.46 7.78
CA PHE A 118 10.49 39.76 8.09
C PHE A 118 11.56 39.90 6.98
N SER A 119 11.14 40.06 5.73
CA SER A 119 12.05 40.35 4.61
C SER A 119 12.55 41.80 4.65
N SER A 120 11.72 42.75 5.09
CA SER A 120 12.09 44.16 5.23
C SER A 120 13.03 44.43 6.42
N GLU A 121 12.83 43.73 7.54
CA GLU A 121 13.70 43.82 8.73
C GLU A 121 15.12 43.29 8.45
N ARG A 122 15.26 42.33 7.53
CA ARG A 122 16.58 41.89 7.03
C ARG A 122 17.19 42.80 5.96
N ALA A 123 16.44 43.74 5.41
CA ALA A 123 16.87 44.60 4.30
C ALA A 123 17.42 45.97 4.73
N THR A 124 17.28 46.37 6.00
CA THR A 124 17.89 47.60 6.54
C THR A 124 19.39 47.41 6.84
N PRO A 125 20.31 48.08 6.13
CA PRO A 125 21.71 48.10 6.51
C PRO A 125 21.93 49.12 7.64
N SER A 126 22.60 48.72 8.71
CA SER A 126 23.01 49.60 9.79
C SER A 126 23.99 50.66 9.26
N THR A 127 23.53 51.90 9.12
CA THR A 127 24.39 53.05 8.80
C THR A 127 24.82 53.76 10.08
N SER A 128 26.08 53.57 10.46
CA SER A 128 26.82 54.50 11.32
C SER A 128 28.32 54.36 11.05
N GLN A 129 29.00 55.50 10.91
CA GLN A 129 30.43 55.68 10.59
C GLN A 129 31.31 55.27 11.80
N THR A 130 32.65 55.21 11.79
CA THR A 130 33.74 55.66 10.88
C THR A 130 34.79 54.51 10.76
N ASP A 131 36.00 54.57 10.16
CA ASP A 131 36.87 55.65 9.62
C ASP A 131 37.76 55.15 8.44
N GLY A 132 38.90 55.81 8.15
CA GLY A 132 39.93 55.37 7.17
C GLY A 132 40.70 54.08 7.53
N GLU A 133 41.64 53.57 6.70
CA GLU A 133 42.38 54.23 5.61
C GLU A 133 42.96 53.20 4.59
N SER A 134 43.67 53.66 3.55
CA SER A 134 44.01 52.91 2.32
C SER A 134 45.38 52.21 2.31
N GLN A 135 45.47 51.02 1.69
CA GLN A 135 46.50 50.61 0.69
C GLN A 135 46.18 49.20 0.10
N ARG A 136 46.17 49.03 -1.24
CA ARG A 136 47.17 48.32 -2.09
C ARG A 136 47.50 46.88 -1.62
N GLU A 137 47.56 45.84 -2.47
CA GLU A 137 47.98 45.82 -3.89
C GLU A 137 47.48 44.57 -4.68
N GLN A 138 47.95 44.45 -5.92
CA GLN A 138 47.60 43.48 -6.99
C GLN A 138 47.86 41.99 -6.67
N GLY A 139 47.20 41.08 -7.41
CA GLY A 139 47.60 39.66 -7.50
C GLY A 139 46.66 38.78 -8.33
N ASN A 140 47.18 38.01 -9.29
CA ASN A 140 46.43 37.10 -10.16
C ASN A 140 46.39 35.65 -9.63
N GLU A 141 45.51 34.86 -10.25
CA GLU A 141 45.45 33.37 -10.33
C GLU A 141 44.86 32.54 -9.15
N PRO A 142 44.08 31.48 -9.47
CA PRO A 142 43.57 30.52 -8.49
C PRO A 142 44.45 29.26 -8.35
N PRO A 143 44.71 28.75 -7.13
CA PRO A 143 45.35 27.45 -6.92
C PRO A 143 44.34 26.27 -7.03
N PRO A 144 44.81 25.01 -7.12
CA PRO A 144 44.08 23.94 -7.79
C PRO A 144 43.18 23.05 -6.91
N ILE A 145 42.36 22.25 -7.59
CA ILE A 145 41.46 21.23 -6.99
C ILE A 145 42.29 20.11 -6.35
N ASP A 146 42.08 19.86 -5.05
CA ASP A 146 42.60 18.70 -4.34
C ASP A 146 41.62 17.51 -4.43
N PRO A 147 42.03 16.37 -5.02
CA PRO A 147 41.19 15.18 -5.15
C PRO A 147 41.27 14.27 -3.89
N SER A 148 41.04 14.80 -2.70
CA SER A 148 41.16 14.01 -1.45
C SER A 148 40.13 14.31 -0.34
N PHE A 149 38.85 14.55 -0.69
CA PHE A 149 37.77 14.47 0.31
C PHE A 149 37.02 13.14 0.26
N HIS A 150 37.46 12.20 1.11
CA HIS A 150 36.82 10.90 1.26
C HIS A 150 35.40 11.01 1.81
N SER A 151 34.50 10.18 1.25
CA SER A 151 33.10 10.09 1.66
C SER A 151 32.94 9.50 3.06
N HIS A 152 32.86 10.34 4.09
CA HIS A 152 32.33 9.93 5.39
C HIS A 152 30.80 9.82 5.32
N ARG A 153 30.36 8.63 4.92
CA ARG A 153 28.96 8.21 4.95
C ARG A 153 28.62 7.77 6.37
N GLU A 154 28.36 8.72 7.26
CA GLU A 154 28.00 8.40 8.64
C GLU A 154 26.64 7.70 8.72
N SER A 155 26.66 6.56 9.41
CA SER A 155 25.52 5.69 9.65
C SER A 155 24.75 6.14 10.89
N SER A 156 23.73 6.97 10.71
CA SER A 156 22.73 7.25 11.75
C SER A 156 21.72 6.08 11.87
N GLN A 157 22.19 4.94 12.39
CA GLN A 157 21.30 3.91 12.90
C GLN A 157 20.85 4.27 14.32
N GLY A 158 19.54 4.49 14.49
CA GLY A 158 18.84 4.36 15.77
C GLY A 158 18.73 5.62 16.64
N LEU A 159 17.70 6.45 16.39
CA LEU A 159 16.88 7.04 17.47
C LEU A 159 15.50 7.56 17.01
N PHE A 160 14.81 6.85 16.11
CA PHE A 160 13.39 7.08 15.86
C PHE A 160 12.66 5.75 15.83
N GLY A 161 11.51 5.68 16.50
CA GLY A 161 10.68 4.48 16.57
C GLY A 161 10.30 3.98 15.19
N GLU A 162 10.20 2.66 15.04
CA GLU A 162 9.93 2.02 13.75
C GLU A 162 8.59 2.49 13.16
N VAL A 163 8.65 3.36 12.15
CA VAL A 163 7.49 3.64 11.29
C VAL A 163 7.06 2.30 10.68
N PRO A 164 5.79 1.87 10.84
CA PRO A 164 5.36 0.58 10.33
C PRO A 164 5.60 0.49 8.81
N PRO A 165 6.00 -0.68 8.28
CA PRO A 165 6.57 -0.81 6.94
C PRO A 165 5.60 -0.52 5.77
N SER A 166 4.36 -0.09 6.05
CA SER A 166 3.33 0.30 5.09
C SER A 166 3.56 1.65 4.39
N ALA A 167 4.38 2.54 4.98
CA ALA A 167 4.56 3.92 4.49
C ALA A 167 5.83 4.15 3.63
N ARG A 168 6.60 3.09 3.32
CA ARG A 168 7.69 3.19 2.33
C ARG A 168 7.07 3.35 0.95
N GLY A 169 7.47 4.38 0.21
CA GLY A 169 6.95 4.69 -1.13
C GLY A 169 6.85 3.43 -2.00
N VAL A 170 5.63 3.10 -2.44
CA VAL A 170 5.29 1.78 -2.99
C VAL A 170 6.08 1.52 -4.26
N LYS A 171 7.22 0.82 -4.09
CA LYS A 171 7.93 0.18 -5.18
C LYS A 171 6.91 -0.66 -5.94
N ALA A 172 6.87 -0.56 -7.26
CA ALA A 172 5.92 -1.37 -8.03
C ALA A 172 6.28 -2.85 -7.84
N ASP A 173 5.56 -3.57 -6.96
CA ASP A 173 5.90 -4.97 -6.72
C ASP A 173 5.83 -5.76 -8.03
N SER A 174 6.64 -6.81 -8.13
CA SER A 174 6.62 -7.71 -9.28
C SER A 174 5.22 -8.31 -9.48
N LEU A 175 4.82 -8.56 -10.73
CA LEU A 175 3.58 -9.30 -11.03
C LEU A 175 3.56 -10.67 -10.32
N TRP A 176 4.73 -11.30 -10.15
CA TRP A 176 4.90 -12.53 -9.38
C TRP A 176 4.52 -12.36 -7.91
N HIS A 177 4.87 -11.23 -7.29
CA HIS A 177 4.54 -10.94 -5.89
C HIS A 177 3.02 -10.85 -5.67
N TYR A 178 2.27 -10.26 -6.61
CA TYR A 178 0.81 -10.26 -6.52
C TYR A 178 0.20 -11.65 -6.66
N PHE A 179 0.77 -12.48 -7.52
CA PHE A 179 0.34 -13.86 -7.68
C PHE A 179 0.57 -14.66 -6.39
N THR A 180 1.80 -14.69 -5.86
CA THR A 180 2.11 -15.44 -4.63
C THR A 180 1.33 -14.93 -3.43
N ARG A 181 1.26 -13.61 -3.23
CA ARG A 181 0.47 -12.97 -2.15
C ARG A 181 -1.01 -13.31 -2.22
N GLY A 182 -1.54 -13.54 -3.43
CA GLY A 182 -2.89 -14.02 -3.66
C GLY A 182 -3.17 -15.40 -3.04
N PHE A 183 -2.16 -16.27 -2.97
CA PHE A 183 -2.29 -17.61 -2.36
C PHE A 183 -1.89 -17.66 -0.89
N THR A 184 -0.87 -16.91 -0.47
CA THR A 184 -0.33 -17.02 0.89
C THR A 184 -1.06 -16.13 1.89
N GLU A 185 -1.29 -14.86 1.56
CA GLU A 185 -1.79 -13.86 2.51
C GLU A 185 -3.28 -13.53 2.32
N ARG A 186 -3.80 -13.66 1.09
CA ARG A 186 -5.14 -13.17 0.74
C ARG A 186 -6.02 -14.22 0.04
N PHE A 187 -5.77 -15.50 0.32
CA PHE A 187 -6.43 -16.65 -0.33
C PHE A 187 -7.97 -16.57 -0.36
N ALA A 188 -8.58 -16.24 0.78
CA ALA A 188 -10.03 -16.12 0.94
C ALA A 188 -10.47 -14.72 1.42
N SER A 189 -9.64 -13.69 1.20
CA SER A 189 -9.95 -12.33 1.64
C SER A 189 -10.71 -11.54 0.56
N PHE A 190 -12.02 -11.43 0.74
CA PHE A 190 -12.94 -10.67 -0.10
C PHE A 190 -13.02 -9.18 0.27
N SER A 191 -12.57 -8.82 1.48
CA SER A 191 -12.58 -7.46 2.00
C SER A 191 -11.40 -6.63 1.47
N GLY A 192 -11.58 -5.31 1.38
CA GLY A 192 -10.56 -4.42 0.85
C GLY A 192 -10.61 -4.24 -0.67
N ARG A 193 -9.53 -3.67 -1.19
CA ARG A 193 -9.39 -3.20 -2.58
C ARG A 193 -8.17 -3.85 -3.26
N ALA A 194 -8.27 -4.12 -4.56
CA ALA A 194 -7.17 -4.66 -5.37
C ALA A 194 -6.85 -3.73 -6.54
N ARG A 195 -5.56 -3.39 -6.70
CA ARG A 195 -5.10 -2.54 -7.80
C ARG A 195 -5.18 -3.27 -9.14
N ARG A 196 -5.30 -2.54 -10.27
CA ARG A 196 -5.39 -3.13 -11.62
C ARG A 196 -4.32 -4.19 -11.91
N SER A 197 -3.06 -3.91 -11.60
CA SER A 197 -1.93 -4.83 -11.85
C SER A 197 -1.80 -5.98 -10.85
N GLU A 198 -2.48 -5.92 -9.69
CA GLU A 198 -2.65 -7.08 -8.80
C GLU A 198 -3.66 -8.06 -9.42
N PHE A 199 -4.81 -7.56 -9.87
CA PHE A 199 -5.83 -8.36 -10.56
C PHE A 199 -5.29 -8.97 -11.87
N TRP A 200 -4.79 -8.14 -12.80
CA TRP A 200 -4.32 -8.63 -14.09
C TRP A 200 -3.05 -9.48 -13.99
N GLY A 201 -2.18 -9.21 -13.01
CA GLY A 201 -1.04 -10.09 -12.69
C GLY A 201 -1.51 -11.47 -12.23
N PHE A 202 -2.45 -11.53 -11.29
CA PHE A 202 -3.03 -12.79 -10.81
C PHE A 202 -3.72 -13.57 -11.94
N VAL A 203 -4.57 -12.91 -12.75
CA VAL A 203 -5.25 -13.52 -13.90
C VAL A 203 -4.26 -14.05 -14.94
N LEU A 204 -3.20 -13.30 -15.25
CA LEU A 204 -2.17 -13.72 -16.21
C LEU A 204 -1.47 -15.00 -15.76
N PHE A 205 -0.95 -15.04 -14.53
CA PHE A 205 -0.27 -16.23 -14.02
C PHE A 205 -1.24 -17.40 -13.86
N TYR A 206 -2.46 -17.19 -13.35
CA TYR A 206 -3.49 -18.22 -13.30
C TYR A 206 -3.78 -18.82 -14.69
N TYR A 207 -3.86 -17.98 -15.72
CA TYR A 207 -4.02 -18.44 -17.10
C TYR A 207 -2.80 -19.23 -17.59
N ILE A 208 -1.57 -18.77 -17.34
CA ILE A 208 -0.34 -19.49 -17.73
C ILE A 208 -0.27 -20.85 -17.05
N PHE A 209 -0.46 -20.92 -15.72
CA PHE A 209 -0.41 -22.19 -14.98
C PHE A 209 -1.53 -23.14 -15.40
N SER A 210 -2.78 -22.68 -15.54
CA SER A 210 -3.88 -23.54 -15.99
C SER A 210 -3.66 -24.07 -17.40
N ARG A 211 -3.07 -23.29 -18.32
CA ARG A 211 -2.69 -23.75 -19.66
C ARG A 211 -1.53 -24.74 -19.63
N PHE A 212 -0.53 -24.50 -18.79
CA PHE A 212 0.60 -25.42 -18.58
C PHE A 212 0.12 -26.78 -18.03
N PHE A 213 -0.64 -26.80 -16.93
CA PHE A 213 -1.17 -28.05 -16.37
C PHE A 213 -2.15 -28.75 -17.33
N SER A 214 -2.99 -28.01 -18.05
CA SER A 214 -3.84 -28.59 -19.10
C SER A 214 -3.03 -29.20 -20.24
N PHE A 215 -1.90 -28.59 -20.62
CA PHE A 215 -0.99 -29.13 -21.63
C PHE A 215 -0.25 -30.38 -21.13
N LEU A 216 0.17 -30.43 -19.86
CA LEU A 216 0.77 -31.63 -19.27
C LEU A 216 -0.25 -32.79 -19.25
N GLY A 217 -1.47 -32.57 -18.75
CA GLY A 217 -2.53 -33.59 -18.74
C GLY A 217 -2.89 -34.08 -20.16
N ARG A 218 -3.05 -33.16 -21.12
CA ARG A 218 -3.27 -33.52 -22.53
C ARG A 218 -2.04 -34.16 -23.20
N GLY A 219 -0.83 -33.82 -22.75
CA GLY A 219 0.40 -34.46 -23.18
C GLY A 219 0.39 -35.94 -22.81
N VAL A 220 0.02 -36.27 -21.57
CA VAL A 220 -0.20 -37.64 -21.08
C VAL A 220 -1.33 -38.34 -21.86
N TRP A 221 -2.45 -37.65 -22.12
CA TRP A 221 -3.55 -38.19 -22.95
C TRP A 221 -3.09 -38.56 -24.37
N CYS A 222 -2.34 -37.67 -25.04
CA CYS A 222 -1.86 -37.86 -26.40
C CYS A 222 -0.76 -38.92 -26.49
N THR A 223 0.18 -38.96 -25.53
CA THR A 223 1.24 -39.98 -25.51
C THR A 223 0.71 -41.35 -25.14
N GLY A 224 -0.20 -41.46 -24.16
CA GLY A 224 -0.83 -42.73 -23.77
C GLY A 224 -1.55 -43.45 -24.92
N ARG A 225 -2.07 -42.71 -25.91
CA ARG A 225 -2.71 -43.28 -27.11
C ARG A 225 -1.80 -43.37 -28.34
N SER A 226 -0.61 -42.76 -28.33
CA SER A 226 0.27 -42.66 -29.52
C SER A 226 1.64 -43.34 -29.36
N ILE A 227 2.08 -43.66 -28.14
CA ILE A 227 3.35 -44.36 -27.89
C ILE A 227 3.41 -45.74 -28.58
N PHE A 228 2.26 -46.38 -28.83
CA PHE A 228 2.17 -47.64 -29.57
C PHE A 228 2.15 -47.52 -31.11
N CYS A 229 2.32 -46.31 -31.69
CA CYS A 229 2.17 -46.08 -33.14
C CYS A 229 3.41 -45.56 -33.88
N PHE A 230 4.60 -45.55 -33.25
CA PHE A 230 5.86 -45.18 -33.92
C PHE A 230 6.84 -46.36 -34.03
N PRO A 231 6.68 -47.26 -35.02
CA PRO A 231 7.73 -48.20 -35.38
C PRO A 231 8.84 -47.44 -36.13
N ARG A 232 9.91 -47.05 -35.40
CA ARG A 232 11.30 -46.78 -35.87
C ARG A 232 11.98 -45.61 -35.13
N PHE A 233 12.44 -45.85 -33.91
CA PHE A 233 13.65 -45.20 -33.38
C PHE A 233 14.55 -46.28 -32.76
N HIS A 234 15.58 -46.64 -33.52
CA HIS A 234 16.63 -47.60 -33.20
C HIS A 234 17.86 -46.98 -33.89
N THR A 235 18.94 -46.54 -33.23
CA THR A 235 19.59 -47.06 -32.01
C THR A 235 20.13 -45.97 -31.07
N TRP A 236 19.79 -45.99 -29.77
CA TRP A 236 20.60 -45.36 -28.72
C TRP A 236 20.40 -46.11 -27.38
N ASN A 237 21.47 -46.62 -26.74
CA ASN A 237 21.47 -47.17 -25.37
C ASN A 237 20.47 -48.30 -24.98
N ALA A 238 20.36 -49.34 -25.80
CA ALA A 238 19.44 -50.49 -25.63
C ALA A 238 19.44 -51.22 -24.26
N ARG A 239 20.49 -51.10 -23.41
CA ARG A 239 20.51 -51.73 -22.07
C ARG A 239 19.75 -50.95 -20.99
N ILE A 240 19.74 -49.62 -21.06
CA ILE A 240 19.01 -48.78 -20.10
C ILE A 240 17.54 -48.71 -20.50
N GLU A 241 17.27 -48.61 -21.81
CA GLU A 241 15.91 -48.57 -22.36
C GLU A 241 15.12 -49.86 -22.06
N GLY A 242 15.72 -51.05 -22.22
CA GLY A 242 15.03 -52.32 -21.95
C GLY A 242 14.58 -52.47 -20.49
N PHE A 243 15.48 -52.20 -19.53
CA PHE A 243 15.15 -52.24 -18.10
C PHE A 243 14.10 -51.20 -17.73
N PHE A 244 14.24 -49.96 -18.21
CA PHE A 244 13.30 -48.88 -17.93
C PHE A 244 11.92 -49.16 -18.56
N SER A 245 11.88 -49.68 -19.79
CA SER A 245 10.64 -50.07 -20.49
C SER A 245 9.88 -51.15 -19.72
N ASP A 246 10.55 -52.26 -19.34
CA ASP A 246 9.93 -53.35 -18.58
C ASP A 246 9.46 -52.89 -17.20
N MET A 247 10.24 -52.04 -16.51
CA MET A 247 9.85 -51.44 -15.24
C MET A 247 8.60 -50.56 -15.38
N MET A 248 8.57 -49.67 -16.37
CA MET A 248 7.42 -48.78 -16.62
C MET A 248 6.18 -49.55 -17.09
N ALA A 249 6.33 -50.63 -17.87
CA ALA A 249 5.23 -51.49 -18.26
C ALA A 249 4.61 -52.22 -17.05
N ARG A 250 5.43 -52.74 -16.13
CA ARG A 250 4.97 -53.35 -14.88
C ARG A 250 4.28 -52.34 -13.95
N LEU A 251 4.83 -51.13 -13.83
CA LEU A 251 4.23 -50.05 -13.04
C LEU A 251 2.88 -49.60 -13.63
N ASN A 252 2.80 -49.37 -14.94
CA ASN A 252 1.54 -49.00 -15.59
C ASN A 252 0.49 -50.11 -15.48
N GLY A 253 0.86 -51.38 -15.69
CA GLY A 253 -0.05 -52.52 -15.53
C GLY A 253 -0.57 -52.66 -14.09
N PHE A 254 0.30 -52.45 -13.09
CA PHE A 254 -0.12 -52.40 -11.69
C PHE A 254 -1.07 -51.23 -11.42
N LEU A 255 -0.74 -50.03 -11.88
CA LEU A 255 -1.57 -48.84 -11.65
C LEU A 255 -2.95 -48.96 -12.31
N GLU A 256 -3.05 -49.39 -13.56
CA GLU A 256 -4.36 -49.55 -14.23
C GLU A 256 -5.20 -50.65 -13.58
N THR A 257 -4.61 -51.76 -13.13
CA THR A 257 -5.37 -52.80 -12.40
C THR A 257 -5.80 -52.33 -11.00
N PHE A 258 -4.96 -51.57 -10.30
CA PHE A 258 -5.28 -50.96 -9.01
C PHE A 258 -6.40 -49.91 -9.11
N PHE A 259 -6.29 -48.95 -10.04
CA PHE A 259 -7.33 -47.95 -10.25
C PHE A 259 -8.63 -48.57 -10.78
N SER A 260 -8.54 -49.56 -11.69
CA SER A 260 -9.72 -50.28 -12.19
C SER A 260 -10.43 -51.05 -11.07
N TRP A 261 -9.71 -51.58 -10.08
CA TRP A 261 -10.29 -52.17 -8.88
C TRP A 261 -11.01 -51.12 -8.00
N MET A 262 -10.49 -49.89 -7.96
CA MET A 262 -11.18 -48.73 -7.35
C MET A 262 -12.33 -48.16 -8.22
N GLY A 263 -12.56 -48.67 -9.43
CA GLY A 263 -13.61 -48.22 -10.35
C GLY A 263 -13.26 -47.00 -11.22
N PHE A 264 -11.99 -46.62 -11.32
CA PHE A 264 -11.53 -45.48 -12.14
C PHE A 264 -10.39 -45.89 -13.08
N SER A 265 -10.11 -45.11 -14.13
CA SER A 265 -8.82 -45.22 -14.83
C SER A 265 -7.80 -44.25 -14.23
N ALA A 266 -6.51 -44.56 -14.35
CA ALA A 266 -5.43 -43.69 -13.86
C ALA A 266 -5.55 -42.25 -14.42
N LEU A 267 -5.96 -42.13 -15.69
CA LEU A 267 -6.19 -40.86 -16.38
C LEU A 267 -7.37 -40.09 -15.79
N THR A 268 -8.53 -40.73 -15.59
CA THR A 268 -9.70 -40.06 -14.99
C THR A 268 -9.46 -39.62 -13.54
N PHE A 269 -8.62 -40.37 -12.80
CA PHE A 269 -8.22 -40.00 -11.45
C PHE A 269 -7.31 -38.75 -11.44
N LEU A 270 -6.35 -38.67 -12.37
CA LEU A 270 -5.51 -37.48 -12.53
C LEU A 270 -6.32 -36.24 -12.94
N ASP A 271 -7.25 -36.39 -13.90
CA ASP A 271 -8.14 -35.30 -14.32
C ASP A 271 -9.05 -34.82 -13.17
N ALA A 272 -9.55 -35.74 -12.32
CA ALA A 272 -10.31 -35.39 -11.13
C ALA A 272 -9.49 -34.59 -10.11
N ILE A 273 -8.22 -34.96 -9.89
CA ILE A 273 -7.29 -34.18 -9.05
C ILE A 273 -7.06 -32.78 -9.64
N LEU A 274 -6.79 -32.69 -10.95
CA LEU A 274 -6.58 -31.39 -11.63
C LEU A 274 -7.84 -30.51 -11.57
N MET A 275 -9.03 -31.10 -11.66
CA MET A 275 -10.31 -30.39 -11.47
C MET A 275 -10.46 -29.87 -10.04
N LEU A 276 -10.16 -30.68 -9.02
CA LEU A 276 -10.21 -30.26 -7.61
C LEU A 276 -9.20 -29.13 -7.33
N VAL A 277 -7.98 -29.22 -7.85
CA VAL A 277 -6.98 -28.13 -7.76
C VAL A 277 -7.51 -26.88 -8.46
N SER A 278 -8.10 -26.99 -9.65
CA SER A 278 -8.68 -25.85 -10.38
C SER A 278 -9.83 -25.19 -9.61
N LEU A 279 -10.68 -25.99 -8.93
CA LEU A 279 -11.76 -25.50 -8.07
C LEU A 279 -11.22 -24.80 -6.81
N LEU A 280 -10.14 -25.31 -6.21
CA LEU A 280 -9.47 -24.66 -5.08
C LEU A 280 -8.85 -23.31 -5.50
N LEU A 281 -8.25 -23.24 -6.69
CA LEU A 281 -7.68 -22.01 -7.26
C LEU A 281 -8.75 -20.99 -7.71
N LEU A 282 -10.02 -21.40 -7.86
CA LEU A 282 -11.13 -20.49 -8.17
C LEU A 282 -11.42 -19.53 -7.01
N ILE A 283 -11.18 -19.95 -5.76
CA ILE A 283 -11.43 -19.14 -4.54
C ILE A 283 -10.59 -17.84 -4.54
N PRO A 284 -9.24 -17.88 -4.66
CA PRO A 284 -8.44 -16.66 -4.70
C PRO A 284 -8.70 -15.84 -5.97
N LEU A 285 -9.03 -16.47 -7.12
CA LEU A 285 -9.45 -15.74 -8.32
C LEU A 285 -10.71 -14.90 -8.06
N LEU A 286 -11.72 -15.50 -7.44
CA LEU A 286 -12.97 -14.83 -7.07
C LEU A 286 -12.71 -13.72 -6.02
N ALA A 287 -11.89 -13.99 -5.01
CA ALA A 287 -11.52 -13.01 -3.98
C ALA A 287 -10.82 -11.78 -4.57
N VAL A 288 -9.85 -11.95 -5.47
CA VAL A 288 -9.18 -10.85 -6.17
C VAL A 288 -10.14 -10.11 -7.10
N ALA A 289 -11.07 -10.80 -7.77
CA ALA A 289 -12.10 -10.18 -8.62
C ALA A 289 -13.11 -9.33 -7.83
N VAL A 290 -13.56 -9.80 -6.66
CA VAL A 290 -14.40 -9.02 -5.73
C VAL A 290 -13.65 -7.77 -5.24
N ARG A 291 -12.41 -7.91 -4.77
CA ARG A 291 -11.56 -6.77 -4.36
C ARG A 291 -11.28 -5.78 -5.51
N ARG A 292 -11.27 -6.24 -6.77
CA ARG A 292 -11.15 -5.39 -7.97
C ARG A 292 -12.42 -4.57 -8.23
N LEU A 293 -13.62 -5.16 -8.06
CA LEU A 293 -14.89 -4.44 -8.16
C LEU A 293 -15.06 -3.41 -7.04
N HIS A 294 -14.69 -3.79 -5.81
CA HIS A 294 -14.66 -2.90 -4.65
C HIS A 294 -13.77 -1.67 -4.88
N ASP A 295 -12.62 -1.85 -5.54
CA ASP A 295 -11.72 -0.74 -5.90
C ASP A 295 -12.32 0.22 -6.96
N ALA A 296 -13.18 -0.29 -7.83
CA ALA A 296 -13.97 0.49 -8.80
C ALA A 296 -15.30 1.03 -8.21
N GLY A 297 -15.59 0.79 -6.92
CA GLY A 297 -16.78 1.26 -6.20
C GLY A 297 -18.02 0.36 -6.28
N TYR A 298 -17.97 -0.72 -7.06
CA TYR A 298 -19.06 -1.68 -7.25
C TYR A 298 -19.02 -2.78 -6.18
N SER A 299 -20.16 -3.43 -5.91
CA SER A 299 -20.21 -4.59 -5.01
C SER A 299 -19.76 -5.88 -5.71
N GLY A 300 -19.24 -6.85 -4.95
CA GLY A 300 -18.85 -8.16 -5.48
C GLY A 300 -19.97 -8.91 -6.24
N TRP A 301 -21.24 -8.62 -5.93
CA TRP A 301 -22.41 -9.15 -6.63
C TRP A 301 -22.43 -8.87 -8.13
N TYR A 302 -21.73 -7.85 -8.61
CA TYR A 302 -21.60 -7.58 -10.04
C TYR A 302 -20.92 -8.74 -10.81
N LEU A 303 -20.17 -9.63 -10.14
CA LEU A 303 -19.65 -10.85 -10.76
C LEU A 303 -20.74 -11.79 -11.28
N LEU A 304 -21.97 -11.73 -10.74
CA LEU A 304 -23.10 -12.50 -11.26
C LEU A 304 -23.50 -12.09 -12.69
N LEU A 305 -23.13 -10.89 -13.14
CA LEU A 305 -23.27 -10.52 -14.56
C LEU A 305 -22.46 -11.46 -15.47
N GLY A 306 -21.42 -12.13 -14.95
CA GLY A 306 -20.68 -13.18 -15.66
C GLY A 306 -21.52 -14.40 -16.06
N LEU A 307 -22.70 -14.58 -15.46
CA LEU A 307 -23.68 -15.60 -15.87
C LEU A 307 -24.42 -15.22 -17.17
N ILE A 308 -24.40 -13.94 -17.56
CA ILE A 308 -24.95 -13.46 -18.83
C ILE A 308 -23.82 -13.52 -19.88
N PRO A 309 -23.83 -14.49 -20.80
CA PRO A 309 -22.76 -14.63 -21.79
C PRO A 309 -22.70 -13.41 -22.71
N LEU A 310 -21.51 -13.16 -23.27
CA LEU A 310 -21.20 -12.03 -24.15
C LEU A 310 -21.33 -10.65 -23.46
N VAL A 311 -22.56 -10.17 -23.22
CA VAL A 311 -22.84 -8.82 -22.70
C VAL A 311 -22.28 -8.63 -21.29
N GLY A 312 -22.54 -9.59 -20.39
CA GLY A 312 -22.06 -9.53 -19.02
C GLY A 312 -20.53 -9.66 -18.91
N TRP A 313 -19.91 -10.45 -19.78
CA TRP A 313 -18.45 -10.59 -19.88
C TRP A 313 -17.78 -9.29 -20.34
N ILE A 314 -18.32 -8.65 -21.39
CA ILE A 314 -17.84 -7.35 -21.88
C ILE A 314 -17.98 -6.28 -20.79
N PHE A 315 -19.13 -6.24 -20.11
CA PHE A 315 -19.37 -5.28 -19.03
C PHE A 315 -18.40 -5.47 -17.85
N LEU A 316 -18.17 -6.71 -17.41
CA LEU A 316 -17.19 -7.02 -16.36
C LEU A 316 -15.76 -6.67 -16.78
N LEU A 317 -15.38 -6.94 -18.03
CA LEU A 317 -14.05 -6.57 -18.55
C LEU A 317 -13.84 -5.05 -18.54
N ILE A 318 -14.87 -4.27 -18.91
CA ILE A 318 -14.85 -2.81 -18.76
C ILE A 318 -14.65 -2.42 -17.30
N LEU A 319 -15.40 -3.01 -16.35
CA LEU A 319 -15.26 -2.71 -14.92
C LEU A 319 -13.86 -3.05 -14.38
N PHE A 320 -13.28 -4.18 -14.75
CA PHE A 320 -11.91 -4.55 -14.34
C PHE A 320 -10.86 -3.58 -14.88
N CYS A 321 -11.11 -2.98 -16.06
CA CYS A 321 -10.27 -1.95 -16.68
C CYS A 321 -10.51 -0.52 -16.17
N LYS A 322 -11.63 -0.20 -15.49
CA LYS A 322 -11.84 1.15 -14.87
C LYS A 322 -10.72 1.49 -13.88
N ASP A 323 -10.51 2.77 -13.56
CA ASP A 323 -9.46 3.16 -12.61
C ASP A 323 -9.94 3.03 -11.16
N SER A 324 -8.99 3.00 -10.24
CA SER A 324 -9.27 3.04 -8.80
C SER A 324 -10.01 4.33 -8.43
N VAL A 325 -11.07 4.24 -7.63
CA VAL A 325 -11.70 5.43 -7.01
C VAL A 325 -10.65 6.13 -6.13
N ARG A 326 -10.49 7.46 -6.24
CA ARG A 326 -9.53 8.20 -5.43
C ARG A 326 -9.98 8.29 -3.96
N GLY A 327 -9.01 8.41 -3.06
CA GLY A 327 -9.24 8.45 -1.61
C GLY A 327 -9.93 7.21 -1.03
N VAL A 328 -10.56 7.39 0.12
CA VAL A 328 -11.29 6.34 0.85
C VAL A 328 -12.63 6.04 0.19
N ASN A 329 -12.96 4.76 0.05
CA ASN A 329 -14.32 4.31 -0.26
C ASN A 329 -14.82 3.34 0.83
N ARG A 330 -16.07 2.89 0.74
CA ARG A 330 -16.70 1.94 1.70
C ARG A 330 -15.97 0.59 1.88
N TYR A 331 -14.99 0.30 1.03
CA TYR A 331 -14.13 -0.89 1.07
C TYR A 331 -12.68 -0.56 1.46
N GLY A 332 -12.38 0.67 1.86
CA GLY A 332 -11.09 1.13 2.39
C GLY A 332 -10.33 2.12 1.51
N VAL A 333 -9.11 2.42 1.94
CA VAL A 333 -8.16 3.34 1.29
C VAL A 333 -7.72 2.80 -0.09
N ALA A 334 -7.54 3.70 -1.06
CA ALA A 334 -7.06 3.34 -2.40
C ALA A 334 -5.61 2.82 -2.38
N PRO A 335 -5.33 1.56 -2.80
CA PRO A 335 -3.97 1.02 -2.82
C PRO A 335 -3.02 1.75 -3.79
N LYS A 336 -3.59 2.51 -4.73
CA LYS A 336 -2.88 3.33 -5.73
C LYS A 336 -2.64 4.77 -5.25
N TYR A 337 -3.46 5.25 -4.30
CA TYR A 337 -3.49 6.64 -3.83
C TYR A 337 -3.62 6.68 -2.29
N PRO A 338 -2.68 6.09 -1.53
CA PRO A 338 -2.80 5.99 -0.07
C PRO A 338 -2.75 7.35 0.63
N ASN A 339 -2.13 8.35 0.00
CA ASN A 339 -1.93 9.70 0.56
C ASN A 339 -3.07 10.68 0.20
N GLU A 340 -4.07 10.23 -0.57
CA GLU A 340 -5.28 10.99 -0.92
C GLU A 340 -6.48 10.59 -0.03
N ALA A 341 -6.22 9.93 1.10
CA ALA A 341 -7.20 9.38 2.03
C ALA A 341 -7.82 10.43 2.95
#